data_AF-A0A2I0N925-F1
#
_entry.id   AF-A0A2I0N925-F1
#
_cell.length_a   1.000
_cell.length_b   1.000
_cell.length_c   1.000
_cell.angle_alpha   90.00
_cell.angle_beta   90.00
_cell.angle_gamma   90.00
#
_symmetry.space_group_name_H-M   'P 1'
#
loop_
_entity.id
_entity.type
_entity.pdbx_description
1 polymer ?
#
loop_
_entity_poly.entity_id
_entity_poly.type
_entity_poly.pdbx_seq_one_letter_code
_entity_poly.pdbx_strand_id
1 'polypeptide(L)' 'MKAYRVNGSFEMGINRHQSFSKEFISQDMNHAKEKILCLLGSKHGVARRQVTVDEVLELKPDEITDPVVKHKIIDLHM' A
#
# COMPACT_ATOMS: atom_id res chain seq x y z
N MET A 1 10.73 -2.30 11.57
CA MET A 1 9.68 -2.24 10.52
C MET A 1 10.33 -1.86 9.21
N LYS A 2 9.74 -2.20 8.07
CA LYS A 2 10.27 -1.88 6.73
C LYS A 2 9.24 -1.16 5.88
N ALA A 3 9.68 -0.50 4.80
CA ALA A 3 8.80 0.12 3.83
C ALA A 3 8.45 -0.87 2.70
N TYR A 4 7.19 -0.87 2.28
CA TYR A 4 6.70 -1.68 1.18
C TYR A 4 5.87 -0.84 0.23
N ARG A 5 6.05 -1.00 -1.09
CA ARG A 5 5.14 -0.48 -2.11
C ARG A 5 4.19 -1.58 -2.55
N VAL A 6 2.90 -1.30 -2.54
CA VAL A 6 1.85 -2.19 -3.04
C VAL A 6 1.24 -1.54 -4.27
N ASN A 7 1.32 -2.24 -5.39
CA ASN A 7 0.72 -1.82 -6.65
C ASN A 7 -0.38 -2.79 -7.04
N GLY A 8 -1.41 -2.25 -7.68
CA GLY A 8 -2.58 -3.04 -8.01
C GLY A 8 -3.66 -2.20 -8.67
N SER A 9 -4.84 -2.79 -8.74
CA SER A 9 -6.05 -2.12 -9.20
C SER A 9 -7.26 -2.50 -8.36
N PHE A 10 -8.30 -1.67 -8.40
CA PHE A 10 -9.58 -1.99 -7.78
C PHE A 10 -10.75 -1.56 -8.64
N GLU A 11 -11.89 -2.23 -8.44
CA GLU A 11 -13.13 -1.90 -9.12
C GLU A 11 -13.95 -0.91 -8.28
N MET A 12 -14.26 0.27 -8.83
CA MET A 12 -15.16 1.22 -8.17
C MET A 12 -15.91 2.09 -9.18
N GLY A 13 -17.24 2.15 -9.04
CA GLY A 13 -18.10 2.93 -9.92
C GLY A 13 -18.13 2.40 -11.35
N ILE A 14 -18.20 3.31 -12.33
CA ILE A 14 -18.22 2.96 -13.77
C ILE A 14 -16.87 2.39 -14.21
N ASN A 15 -15.77 2.91 -13.64
CA ASN A 15 -14.43 2.43 -13.96
C ASN A 15 -14.07 1.23 -13.08
N ARG A 16 -14.15 0.03 -13.66
CA ARG A 16 -13.81 -1.22 -12.97
C ARG A 16 -12.31 -1.50 -12.88
N HIS A 17 -11.44 -0.62 -13.35
CA HIS A 17 -10.00 -0.85 -13.33
C HIS A 17 -9.23 0.42 -12.92
N GLN A 18 -9.34 0.80 -11.65
CA GLN A 18 -8.61 1.94 -11.09
C GLN A 18 -7.30 1.47 -10.48
N SER A 19 -6.17 1.85 -11.09
CA SER A 19 -4.85 1.51 -10.59
C SER A 19 -4.50 2.29 -9.31
N PHE A 20 -3.73 1.67 -8.43
CA PHE A 20 -3.15 2.31 -7.26
C PHE A 20 -1.69 1.94 -7.09
N SER A 21 -0.93 2.85 -6.48
CA SER A 21 0.42 2.63 -5.99
C SER A 21 0.53 3.26 -4.62
N LYS A 22 0.71 2.44 -3.57
CA LYS A 22 0.79 2.95 -2.19
C LYS A 22 1.91 2.34 -1.38
N GLU A 23 2.56 3.20 -0.61
CA GLU A 23 3.67 2.84 0.25
C GLU A 23 3.20 2.73 1.70
N PHE A 24 3.66 1.69 2.40
CA PHE A 24 3.30 1.40 3.78
C PHE A 24 4.52 0.98 4.58
N ILE A 25 4.58 1.43 5.84
CA ILE A 25 5.48 0.83 6.82
C ILE A 25 4.79 -0.40 7.40
N SER A 26 5.47 -1.54 7.35
CA SER A 26 4.91 -2.82 7.80
C SER A 26 5.96 -3.71 8.45
N GLN A 27 5.51 -4.77 9.11
CA GLN A 27 6.38 -5.82 9.63
C GLN A 27 6.85 -6.76 8.51
N ASP A 28 5.94 -7.09 7.59
CA ASP A 28 6.19 -7.92 6.42
C ASP A 28 5.26 -7.55 5.25
N MET A 29 5.45 -8.24 4.12
CA MET A 29 4.68 -8.07 2.87
C MET A 29 3.19 -8.42 3.04
N ASN A 30 2.85 -9.43 3.84
CA ASN A 30 1.46 -9.85 4.05
C ASN A 30 0.67 -8.78 4.81
N HIS A 31 1.29 -8.19 5.84
CA HIS A 31 0.73 -7.07 6.58
C HIS A 31 0.62 -5.81 5.71
N ALA A 32 1.56 -5.57 4.78
CA ALA A 32 1.45 -4.46 3.83
C ALA A 32 0.26 -4.66 2.88
N LYS A 33 0.06 -5.89 2.40
CA LYS A 33 -1.11 -6.26 1.59
C LYS A 33 -2.43 -6.10 2.36
N GLU A 34 -2.47 -6.53 3.62
CA GLU A 34 -3.66 -6.36 4.46
C GLU A 34 -3.99 -4.88 4.70
N LYS A 35 -2.97 -4.03 4.89
CA LYS A 35 -3.17 -2.58 5.05
C LYS A 35 -3.83 -1.93 3.84
N ILE A 36 -3.45 -2.29 2.62
CA ILE A 36 -4.10 -1.71 1.43
C ILE A 36 -5.56 -2.18 1.32
N LEU A 37 -5.85 -3.45 1.64
CA LEU A 37 -7.23 -3.96 1.64
C LEU A 37 -8.10 -3.23 2.68
N CYS A 38 -7.57 -3.01 3.89
CA CYS A 38 -8.26 -2.25 4.94
C CYS A 38 -8.44 -0.77 4.55
N LEU A 39 -7.44 -0.15 3.90
CA LEU A 39 -7.53 1.23 3.44
C LEU A 39 -8.61 1.39 2.37
N LEU A 40 -8.62 0.52 1.36
CA LEU A 40 -9.63 0.55 0.28
C LEU A 40 -11.04 0.19 0.81
N GLY A 41 -11.13 -0.78 1.72
CA GLY A 41 -12.39 -1.13 2.37
C GLY A 41 -12.97 0.00 3.21
N SER A 42 -12.16 0.62 4.08
CA SER A 42 -12.65 1.65 5.01
C SER A 42 -12.88 3.02 4.36
N LYS A 43 -11.97 3.45 3.47
CA LYS A 43 -12.04 4.77 2.85
C LYS A 43 -12.93 4.81 1.61
N HIS A 44 -13.00 3.70 0.87
CA HIS A 44 -13.67 3.65 -0.44
C HIS A 44 -14.82 2.62 -0.50
N GLY A 45 -15.06 1.84 0.56
CA GLY A 45 -16.13 0.84 0.59
C GLY A 45 -15.90 -0.34 -0.35
N VAL A 46 -14.65 -0.57 -0.78
CA VAL A 46 -14.32 -1.59 -1.78
C VAL A 46 -14.22 -2.97 -1.12
N ALA A 47 -14.95 -3.95 -1.62
CA ALA A 47 -14.86 -5.31 -1.11
C ALA A 47 -13.52 -5.96 -1.50
N ARG A 48 -12.97 -6.83 -0.65
CA ARG A 48 -11.66 -7.50 -0.90
C ARG A 48 -11.59 -8.21 -2.25
N ARG A 49 -12.71 -8.80 -2.71
CA ARG A 49 -12.83 -9.48 -4.01
C ARG A 49 -12.72 -8.56 -5.23
N GLN A 50 -12.84 -7.25 -5.03
CA GLN A 50 -12.77 -6.22 -6.07
C GLN A 50 -11.39 -5.54 -6.12
N VAL A 51 -10.41 -6.07 -5.38
CA VAL A 51 -9.05 -5.56 -5.35
C VAL A 51 -8.11 -6.61 -5.91
N THR A 52 -7.35 -6.23 -6.93
CA THR A 52 -6.25 -7.01 -7.48
C THR A 52 -4.95 -6.39 -7.00
N VAL A 53 -4.10 -7.20 -6.37
CA VAL A 53 -2.74 -6.77 -5.98
C VAL A 53 -1.77 -7.43 -6.95
N ASP A 54 -1.12 -6.62 -7.76
CA ASP A 54 -0.22 -7.09 -8.82
C ASP A 54 1.18 -7.35 -8.26
N GLU A 55 1.68 -6.45 -7.40
CA GLU A 55 2.99 -6.59 -6.79
C GLU A 55 3.07 -5.98 -5.39
N VAL A 56 3.95 -6.54 -4.57
CA VAL A 56 4.37 -6.01 -3.28
C VAL A 56 5.90 -6.01 -3.28
N LEU A 57 6.51 -4.84 -3.14
CA LEU A 57 7.95 -4.65 -3.18
C LEU A 57 8.44 -4.10 -1.85
N GLU A 58 9.48 -4.70 -1.27
CA GLU A 58 10.22 -4.09 -0.16
C GLU A 58 11.07 -2.94 -0.71
N LEU A 59 10.99 -1.76 -0.08
CA LEU A 59 11.70 -0.57 -0.52
C LEU A 59 12.90 -0.28 0.40
N LYS A 60 14.01 0.14 -0.21
CA LYS A 60 15.10 0.79 0.51
C LYS A 60 14.74 2.25 0.83
N PRO A 61 15.34 2.88 1.87
CA PRO A 61 15.04 4.26 2.25
C PRO A 61 15.12 5.28 1.11
N ASP A 62 16.04 5.07 0.16
CA ASP A 62 16.25 5.96 -0.99
C ASP A 62 15.19 5.80 -2.10
N GLU A 63 14.47 4.68 -2.11
CA GLU A 63 13.44 4.35 -3.10
C GLU A 63 12.03 4.78 -2.65
N ILE A 64 11.88 5.21 -1.39
CA ILE A 64 10.63 5.68 -0.80
C ILE A 64 10.29 7.06 -1.37
N THR A 65 9.09 7.16 -1.95
CA THR A 65 8.61 8.40 -2.58
C THR A 65 7.56 9.12 -1.74
N ASP A 66 6.83 8.40 -0.90
CA ASP A 66 5.85 8.99 0.01
C ASP A 66 6.60 9.68 1.18
N PRO A 67 6.48 11.01 1.33
CA PRO A 67 7.23 11.76 2.33
C PRO A 67 6.86 11.36 3.76
N VAL A 68 5.62 10.93 4.01
CA VAL A 68 5.18 10.49 5.33
C VAL A 68 5.79 9.14 5.67
N VAL A 69 5.82 8.22 4.72
CA VAL A 69 6.48 6.91 4.88
C VAL A 69 7.97 7.10 5.09
N LYS A 70 8.60 7.99 4.31
CA LYS A 70 10.03 8.28 4.40
C LYS A 70 10.41 8.84 5.77
N HIS A 71 9.68 9.85 6.24
CA HIS A 71 9.94 10.47 7.53
C HIS A 71 9.77 9.46 8.68
N LYS A 72 8.67 8.70 8.68
CA LYS A 72 8.44 7.69 9.73
C LYS A 72 9.50 6.59 9.75
N ILE A 73 9.98 6.13 8.58
CA ILE A 73 11.09 5.15 8.55
C ILE A 73 12.36 5.73 9.17
N ILE A 74 12.67 7.00 8.91
CA ILE A 74 13.86 7.66 9.49
C ILE A 74 13.72 7.77 11.00
N ASP A 75 12.55 8.24 11.49
CA ASP A 75 12.28 8.37 12.93
C ASP A 75 12.35 7.03 13.68
N LEU A 76 11.95 5.93 13.02
CA LEU A 76 12.02 4.59 13.60
C LEU A 76 13.45 4.05 13.79
N HIS A 77 14.46 4.71 13.23
CA HIS A 77 15.87 4.30 13.33
C HIS A 77 16.73 5.30 14.15
N MET A 78 16.14 6.36 14.69
CA MET A 78 16.78 7.28 15.66
C MET A 78 16.40 6.91 17.09
#